data_AF-B7WYH4-F1
#
_entry.id   AF-B7WYH4-F1
#
_cell.length_a   1.000
_cell.length_b   1.000
_cell.length_c   1.000
_cell.angle_alpha   90.00
_cell.angle_beta   90.00
_cell.angle_gamma   90.00
#
_symmetry.space_group_name_H-M   'P 1'
#
loop_
_entity.id
_entity.type
_entity.pdbx_description
1 polymer ?
#
loop_
_entity_poly.entity_id
_entity_poly.type
_entity_poly.pdbx_seq_one_letter_code
_entity_poly.pdbx_strand_id
1 'polypeptide(L)'
;MQKLGYSLSPRIVDAADHGVPQHRVRMFIIATQSRAPLVLDLPKRMHIPSSAFLDFDSGSWSPIDKPRRSCATLARVAAGRAAHGDRFPARYYGNGPGTTGRSLHRPIGTVTTKARWALIDGSRMRMLTVPESCAAMGFPKDYQLPPQTHQAIHMLGNAVCPPLARDVIRALTEQPWQTYSCLSRSCQGVADWSGFHAFARD
;
A
#
# COMPACT_ATOMS: atom_id res chain seq x y z
N MET A 1 10.02 -9.96 23.51
CA MET A 1 10.58 -8.64 23.15
C MET A 1 11.11 -7.88 24.36
N GLN A 2 10.31 -7.56 25.39
CA GLN A 2 10.83 -6.88 26.59
C GLN A 2 11.94 -7.65 27.33
N LYS A 3 11.78 -8.98 27.51
CA LYS A 3 12.85 -9.85 28.04
C LYS A 3 14.14 -9.85 27.19
N LEU A 4 14.05 -9.40 25.93
CA LEU A 4 15.19 -9.26 25.02
C LEU A 4 15.75 -7.82 25.01
N GLY A 5 15.30 -6.95 25.92
CA GLY A 5 15.74 -5.56 26.01
C GLY A 5 15.06 -4.58 25.06
N TYR A 6 14.00 -5.00 24.34
CA TYR A 6 13.29 -4.14 23.39
C TYR A 6 12.04 -3.51 23.98
N SER A 7 11.92 -2.20 23.79
CA SER A 7 10.68 -1.44 23.90
C SER A 7 9.89 -1.55 22.58
N LEU A 8 8.56 -1.70 22.70
CA LEU A 8 7.67 -1.86 21.55
C LEU A 8 6.76 -0.65 21.36
N SER A 9 6.58 -0.23 20.12
CA SER A 9 5.68 0.85 19.71
C SER A 9 4.81 0.38 18.53
N PRO A 10 3.64 -0.24 18.80
CA PRO A 10 2.71 -0.65 17.75
C PRO A 10 1.95 0.56 17.18
N ARG A 11 1.75 0.59 15.85
CA ARG A 11 1.02 1.64 15.14
C ARG A 11 0.14 1.05 14.07
N ILE A 12 -1.10 1.54 13.96
CA ILE A 12 -1.99 1.23 12.85
C ILE A 12 -1.91 2.40 11.86
N VAL A 13 -1.45 2.12 10.64
CA VAL A 13 -1.17 3.16 9.64
C VAL A 13 -1.86 2.81 8.32
N ASP A 14 -2.53 3.78 7.70
CA ASP A 14 -3.05 3.66 6.34
C ASP A 14 -2.02 4.15 5.33
N ALA A 15 -1.69 3.33 4.34
CA ALA A 15 -0.80 3.74 3.25
C ALA A 15 -1.30 4.98 2.49
N ALA A 16 -2.62 5.23 2.46
CA ALA A 16 -3.18 6.43 1.86
C ALA A 16 -2.69 7.73 2.50
N ASP A 17 -2.48 7.72 3.83
CA ASP A 17 -1.92 8.86 4.56
C ASP A 17 -0.44 9.12 4.21
N HIS A 18 0.21 8.17 3.53
CA HIS A 18 1.59 8.24 3.07
C HIS A 18 1.67 8.32 1.54
N GLY A 19 0.67 8.99 0.92
CA GLY A 19 0.62 9.29 -0.52
C GLY A 19 0.77 8.05 -1.41
N VAL A 20 0.28 6.91 -0.93
CA VAL A 20 0.03 5.75 -1.78
C VAL A 20 -1.43 5.86 -2.24
N PRO A 21 -1.75 5.66 -3.53
CA PRO A 21 -3.13 5.78 -4.02
C PRO A 21 -3.99 4.57 -3.63
N GLN A 22 -3.80 4.00 -2.43
CA GLN A 22 -4.48 2.83 -1.91
C GLN A 22 -4.75 2.94 -0.41
N HIS A 23 -6.00 2.71 0.01
CA HIS A 23 -6.33 2.44 1.40
C HIS A 23 -5.89 1.02 1.78
N ARG A 24 -4.80 0.95 2.55
CA ARG A 24 -4.16 -0.26 3.03
C ARG A 24 -3.70 -0.03 4.47
N VAL A 25 -4.62 -0.28 5.39
CA VAL A 25 -4.35 -0.21 6.83
C VAL A 25 -3.52 -1.41 7.26
N ARG A 26 -2.38 -1.17 7.91
CA ARG A 26 -1.46 -2.20 8.43
C ARG A 26 -0.95 -1.82 9.80
N MET A 27 -0.65 -2.85 10.60
CA MET A 27 0.05 -2.68 11.87
C MET A 27 1.56 -2.74 11.64
N PHE A 28 2.26 -1.70 12.08
CA PHE A 28 3.71 -1.65 12.18
C PHE A 28 4.10 -1.78 13.64
N ILE A 29 4.98 -2.73 13.96
CA ILE A 29 5.54 -2.89 15.31
C ILE A 29 6.99 -2.44 15.25
N ILE A 30 7.28 -1.29 15.85
CA ILE A 30 8.65 -0.81 16.01
C ILE A 30 9.20 -1.39 17.30
N ALA A 31 10.32 -2.07 17.20
CA ALA A 31 11.06 -2.60 18.35
C ALA A 31 12.43 -1.94 18.42
N THR A 32 12.72 -1.25 19.52
CA THR A 32 14.01 -0.58 19.74
C THR A 32 14.59 -0.92 21.11
N GLN A 33 15.91 -0.98 21.23
CA GLN A 33 16.59 -1.14 22.53
C GLN A 33 16.65 0.19 23.31
N SER A 34 15.57 0.95 23.26
CA SER A 34 15.40 2.19 23.99
C SER A 34 14.76 1.93 25.36
N ARG A 35 14.98 2.83 26.32
CA ARG A 35 14.36 2.75 27.66
C ARG A 35 12.83 2.87 27.62
N ALA A 36 12.29 3.57 26.62
CA ALA A 36 10.86 3.76 26.42
C ALA A 36 10.51 3.56 24.94
N PRO A 37 9.25 3.22 24.61
CA PRO A 37 8.76 3.14 23.24
C PRO A 37 9.01 4.44 22.46
N LEU A 38 9.51 4.34 21.23
CA LEU A 38 9.66 5.51 20.36
C LEU A 38 8.29 6.06 19.96
N VAL A 39 8.18 7.38 19.95
CA VAL A 39 7.06 8.11 19.35
C VAL A 39 7.49 8.59 17.97
N LEU A 40 7.04 7.89 16.92
CA LEU A 40 7.28 8.34 15.55
C LEU A 40 6.24 9.37 15.16
N ASP A 41 6.73 10.50 14.63
CA ASP A 41 5.90 11.42 13.86
C ASP A 41 5.74 10.88 12.43
N LEU A 42 4.49 10.72 12.02
CA LEU A 42 4.11 10.17 10.71
C LEU A 42 3.07 11.11 10.11
N PRO A 43 3.51 12.27 9.57
CA PRO A 43 2.60 13.29 9.08
C PRO A 43 1.77 12.76 7.92
N LYS A 44 0.47 13.01 7.99
CA LYS A 44 -0.47 12.58 6.96
C LYS A 44 -0.41 13.51 5.75
N ARG A 45 -0.44 12.93 4.57
CA ARG A 45 -0.46 13.62 3.28
C ARG A 45 -1.83 13.52 2.63
N MET A 46 -2.09 14.42 1.70
CA MET A 46 -3.30 14.38 0.88
C MET A 46 -3.41 13.04 0.15
N HIS A 47 -4.61 12.48 0.14
CA HIS A 47 -4.88 11.18 -0.49
C HIS A 47 -4.82 11.30 -2.01
N ILE A 48 -4.10 10.38 -2.65
CA ILE A 48 -4.01 10.33 -4.10
C ILE A 48 -5.19 9.50 -4.66
N PRO A 49 -5.97 10.06 -5.59
CA PRO A 49 -7.12 9.37 -6.15
C PRO A 49 -6.70 8.23 -7.09
N SER A 50 -7.56 7.22 -7.25
CA SER A 50 -7.26 6.10 -8.16
C SER A 50 -7.22 6.50 -9.63
N SER A 51 -7.91 7.58 -10.01
CA SER A 51 -7.78 8.21 -11.33
C SER A 51 -6.35 8.64 -11.69
N ALA A 52 -5.46 8.83 -10.71
CA ALA A 52 -4.08 9.22 -10.97
C ALA A 52 -3.22 8.12 -11.60
N PHE A 53 -3.65 6.86 -11.56
CA PHE A 53 -2.86 5.72 -12.06
C PHE A 53 -3.64 4.72 -12.93
N LEU A 54 -4.98 4.77 -12.92
CA LEU A 54 -5.80 3.87 -13.74
C LEU A 54 -5.79 4.35 -15.19
N ASP A 55 -5.57 3.42 -16.11
CA ASP A 55 -5.45 3.70 -17.54
C ASP A 55 -6.61 3.06 -18.31
N PHE A 56 -7.57 3.86 -18.75
CA PHE A 56 -8.76 3.35 -19.44
C PHE A 56 -8.51 2.90 -20.88
N ASP A 57 -7.34 3.23 -21.44
CA ASP A 57 -7.00 2.97 -22.83
C ASP A 57 -6.11 1.71 -22.99
N SER A 58 -5.68 1.10 -21.88
CA SER A 58 -4.88 -0.14 -21.89
C SER A 58 -5.61 -1.38 -21.38
N GLY A 59 -4.97 -2.54 -21.58
CA GLY A 59 -5.43 -3.85 -21.12
C GLY A 59 -6.45 -4.53 -22.04
N SER A 60 -6.79 -5.77 -21.71
CA SER A 60 -7.75 -6.58 -22.47
C SER A 60 -9.16 -6.42 -21.90
N TRP A 61 -10.01 -5.70 -22.63
CA TRP A 61 -11.41 -5.46 -22.26
C TRP A 61 -12.32 -6.61 -22.66
N SER A 62 -13.35 -6.87 -21.85
CA SER A 62 -14.39 -7.85 -22.14
C SER A 62 -15.79 -7.24 -21.97
N PRO A 63 -16.79 -7.63 -22.79
CA PRO A 63 -18.16 -7.18 -22.59
C PRO A 63 -18.66 -7.56 -21.20
N ILE A 64 -19.27 -6.62 -20.48
CA ILE A 64 -19.89 -6.88 -19.17
C ILE A 64 -21.06 -7.82 -19.34
N ASP A 65 -21.94 -7.53 -20.31
CA ASP A 65 -23.03 -8.43 -20.67
C ASP A 65 -22.51 -9.52 -21.60
N LYS A 66 -22.63 -10.77 -21.17
CA LYS A 66 -22.27 -11.96 -21.95
C LYS A 66 -22.94 -13.20 -21.37
N PRO A 67 -23.15 -14.26 -22.18
CA PRO A 67 -23.67 -15.53 -21.68
C PRO A 67 -22.87 -16.04 -20.47
N ARG A 68 -23.56 -16.53 -19.45
CA ARG A 68 -23.00 -17.02 -18.16
C ARG A 68 -22.39 -15.95 -17.25
N ARG A 69 -22.65 -14.66 -17.47
CA ARG A 69 -22.27 -13.62 -16.52
C ARG A 69 -23.01 -13.81 -15.19
N SER A 70 -22.30 -13.74 -14.07
CA SER A 70 -22.93 -13.90 -12.76
C SER A 70 -23.81 -12.70 -12.40
N CYS A 71 -25.00 -12.97 -11.84
CA CYS A 71 -25.93 -11.94 -11.35
C CYS A 71 -25.24 -11.01 -10.34
N ALA A 72 -24.37 -11.54 -9.48
CA ALA A 72 -23.59 -10.75 -8.53
C ALA A 72 -22.65 -9.74 -9.21
N THR A 73 -22.14 -10.04 -10.41
CA THR A 73 -21.33 -9.08 -11.18
C THR A 73 -22.21 -7.99 -11.78
N LEU A 74 -23.35 -8.35 -12.36
CA LEU A 74 -24.29 -7.38 -12.93
C LEU A 74 -24.83 -6.43 -11.86
N ALA A 75 -25.24 -6.94 -10.71
CA ALA A 75 -25.70 -6.14 -9.58
C ALA A 75 -24.61 -5.16 -9.08
N ARG A 76 -23.35 -5.60 -9.02
CA ARG A 76 -22.22 -4.74 -8.66
C ARG A 76 -21.97 -3.63 -9.66
N VAL A 77 -22.03 -3.94 -10.96
CA VAL A 77 -21.87 -2.93 -12.01
C VAL A 77 -23.02 -1.94 -11.96
N ALA A 78 -24.27 -2.40 -11.83
CA ALA A 78 -25.44 -1.53 -11.71
C ALA A 78 -25.34 -0.59 -10.50
N ALA A 79 -24.99 -1.12 -9.33
CA ALA A 79 -24.79 -0.31 -8.12
C ALA A 79 -23.63 0.68 -8.26
N GLY A 80 -22.52 0.27 -8.88
CA GLY A 80 -21.39 1.16 -9.15
C GLY A 80 -21.75 2.27 -10.12
N ARG A 81 -22.53 1.97 -11.17
CA ARG A 81 -23.03 2.98 -12.13
C ARG A 81 -23.93 4.00 -11.47
N ALA A 82 -24.87 3.54 -10.65
CA ALA A 82 -25.76 4.42 -9.90
C ALA A 82 -24.99 5.39 -8.98
N ALA A 83 -23.84 4.98 -8.44
CA ALA A 83 -23.05 5.79 -7.53
C ALA A 83 -21.96 6.65 -8.21
N HIS A 84 -21.41 6.19 -9.35
CA HIS A 84 -20.15 6.73 -9.90
C HIS A 84 -20.18 6.96 -11.42
N GLY A 85 -21.31 6.73 -12.09
CA GLY A 85 -21.41 6.80 -13.54
C GLY A 85 -20.73 5.62 -14.25
N ASP A 86 -20.38 5.78 -15.52
CA ASP A 86 -19.95 4.65 -16.35
C ASP A 86 -18.48 4.23 -16.18
N ARG A 87 -17.70 4.97 -15.38
CA ARG A 87 -16.28 4.69 -15.14
C ARG A 87 -15.97 4.58 -13.66
N PHE A 88 -15.59 3.39 -13.20
CA PHE A 88 -15.20 3.16 -11.81
C PHE A 88 -14.43 1.85 -11.61
N PRO A 89 -13.52 1.78 -10.64
CA PRO A 89 -13.01 0.51 -10.13
C PRO A 89 -14.04 -0.19 -9.24
N ALA A 90 -14.08 -1.51 -9.28
CA ALA A 90 -14.94 -2.34 -8.43
C ALA A 90 -14.19 -3.58 -7.94
N ARG A 91 -14.50 -4.05 -6.73
CA ARG A 91 -13.93 -5.31 -6.26
C ARG A 91 -14.56 -6.50 -7.00
N TYR A 92 -13.72 -7.28 -7.65
CA TYR A 92 -14.06 -8.50 -8.36
C TYR A 92 -13.87 -9.69 -7.40
N TYR A 93 -14.98 -10.36 -7.07
CA TYR A 93 -15.10 -11.43 -6.06
C TYR A 93 -14.82 -11.02 -4.59
N GLY A 94 -15.46 -11.76 -3.67
CA GLY A 94 -15.32 -11.59 -2.21
C GLY A 94 -16.63 -11.17 -1.53
N ASN A 95 -16.84 -11.68 -0.31
CA ASN A 95 -17.95 -11.28 0.57
C ASN A 95 -17.46 -10.10 1.43
N GLY A 96 -18.14 -8.96 1.35
CA GLY A 96 -17.86 -7.80 2.20
C GLY A 96 -18.61 -6.54 1.76
N PRO A 97 -18.75 -5.53 2.63
CA PRO A 97 -19.58 -4.34 2.41
C PRO A 97 -19.13 -3.41 1.26
N GLY A 98 -18.00 -3.70 0.60
CA GLY A 98 -17.60 -3.03 -0.65
C GLY A 98 -17.69 -3.95 -1.84
N THR A 99 -18.83 -4.62 -1.97
CA THR A 99 -19.32 -5.28 -3.18
C THR A 99 -19.82 -4.28 -4.23
N THR A 100 -19.78 -2.98 -3.94
CA THR A 100 -20.14 -1.86 -4.83
C THR A 100 -18.93 -1.31 -5.58
N GLY A 101 -19.19 -0.54 -6.63
CA GLY A 101 -18.17 0.29 -7.27
C GLY A 101 -17.53 1.26 -6.28
N ARG A 102 -16.37 1.79 -6.65
CA ARG A 102 -15.60 2.76 -5.85
C ARG A 102 -15.29 3.98 -6.70
N SER A 103 -15.44 5.17 -6.12
CA SER A 103 -15.14 6.43 -6.80
C SER A 103 -13.68 6.51 -7.26
N LEU A 104 -13.48 7.06 -8.46
CA LEU A 104 -12.17 7.39 -9.04
C LEU A 104 -11.45 8.52 -8.30
N HIS A 105 -12.16 9.34 -7.53
CA HIS A 105 -11.65 10.51 -6.82
C HIS A 105 -11.12 10.20 -5.41
N ARG A 106 -10.98 8.91 -5.07
CA ARG A 106 -10.39 8.46 -3.82
C ARG A 106 -9.39 7.33 -4.05
N PRO A 107 -8.48 7.05 -3.10
CA PRO A 107 -7.55 5.93 -3.21
C PRO A 107 -8.30 4.62 -3.42
N ILE A 108 -7.73 3.69 -4.20
CA ILE A 108 -8.30 2.36 -4.39
C ILE A 108 -8.30 1.58 -3.06
N GLY A 109 -9.04 0.49 -2.95
CA GLY A 109 -8.90 -0.37 -1.78
C GLY A 109 -7.70 -1.32 -1.93
N THR A 110 -7.37 -2.02 -0.86
CA THR A 110 -6.18 -2.88 -0.78
C THR A 110 -5.98 -3.81 -1.98
N VAL A 111 -4.79 -3.79 -2.58
CA VAL A 111 -4.34 -4.82 -3.54
C VAL A 111 -4.02 -6.09 -2.76
N THR A 112 -4.68 -7.19 -3.14
CA THR A 112 -4.56 -8.50 -2.48
C THR A 112 -3.73 -9.45 -3.33
N THR A 113 -3.41 -10.63 -2.78
CA THR A 113 -2.62 -11.68 -3.46
C THR A 113 -3.33 -12.30 -4.67
N LYS A 114 -4.60 -11.99 -4.89
CA LYS A 114 -5.36 -12.35 -6.09
C LYS A 114 -5.82 -11.08 -6.80
N ALA A 115 -5.94 -11.13 -8.12
CA ALA A 115 -6.52 -10.05 -8.91
C ALA A 115 -8.00 -9.88 -8.52
N ARG A 116 -8.29 -8.85 -7.73
CA ARG A 116 -9.63 -8.57 -7.17
C ARG A 116 -10.14 -7.17 -7.49
N TRP A 117 -9.48 -6.45 -8.40
CA TRP A 117 -9.94 -5.14 -8.84
C TRP A 117 -10.23 -5.22 -10.33
N ALA A 118 -11.47 -4.90 -10.67
CA ALA A 118 -11.90 -4.70 -12.04
C ALA A 118 -12.12 -3.22 -12.31
N LEU A 119 -11.81 -2.78 -13.53
CA LEU A 119 -12.16 -1.47 -14.06
C LEU A 119 -13.39 -1.61 -14.94
N ILE A 120 -14.38 -0.76 -14.71
CA ILE A 120 -15.59 -0.64 -15.51
C ILE A 120 -15.46 0.60 -16.39
N ASP A 121 -15.80 0.46 -17.67
CA ASP A 121 -15.87 1.55 -18.64
C ASP A 121 -17.05 1.30 -19.58
N GLY A 122 -18.16 1.99 -19.37
CA GLY A 122 -19.39 1.77 -20.15
C GLY A 122 -19.82 0.31 -20.10
N SER A 123 -19.97 -0.33 -21.28
CA SER A 123 -20.39 -1.72 -21.43
C SER A 123 -19.27 -2.76 -21.28
N ARG A 124 -18.02 -2.33 -21.05
CA ARG A 124 -16.84 -3.21 -20.97
C ARG A 124 -16.20 -3.20 -19.59
N MET A 125 -15.54 -4.31 -19.25
CA MET A 125 -14.74 -4.41 -18.03
C MET A 125 -13.49 -5.25 -18.23
N ARG A 126 -12.48 -4.98 -17.42
CA ARG A 126 -11.25 -5.76 -17.31
C ARG A 126 -10.75 -5.80 -15.87
N MET A 127 -9.83 -6.71 -15.58
CA MET A 127 -9.06 -6.65 -14.34
C MET A 127 -8.00 -5.55 -14.44
N LEU A 128 -7.58 -5.01 -13.29
CA LEU A 128 -6.37 -4.18 -13.22
C LEU A 128 -5.18 -4.96 -13.76
N THR A 129 -4.33 -4.28 -14.51
CA THR A 129 -3.08 -4.82 -15.05
C THR A 129 -2.02 -4.91 -13.95
N VAL A 130 -0.92 -5.61 -14.24
CA VAL A 130 0.24 -5.65 -13.33
C VAL A 130 0.83 -4.26 -13.12
N PRO A 131 1.08 -3.43 -14.15
CA PRO A 131 1.55 -2.05 -13.96
C PRO A 131 0.62 -1.19 -13.11
N GLU A 132 -0.71 -1.28 -13.30
CA GLU A 132 -1.67 -0.54 -12.46
C GLU A 132 -1.67 -1.04 -11.01
N SER A 133 -1.53 -2.35 -10.80
CA SER A 133 -1.42 -2.93 -9.45
C SER A 133 -0.12 -2.51 -8.75
N CYS A 134 0.97 -2.38 -9.53
CA CYS A 134 2.26 -1.87 -9.09
C CYS A 134 2.16 -0.40 -8.66
N ALA A 135 1.56 0.44 -9.52
CA ALA A 135 1.30 1.85 -9.25
C ALA A 135 0.35 2.07 -8.07
N ALA A 136 -0.68 1.22 -7.92
CA ALA A 136 -1.58 1.23 -6.78
C ALA A 136 -0.87 0.98 -5.43
N MET A 137 0.27 0.29 -5.46
CA MET A 137 1.12 0.04 -4.28
C MET A 137 2.23 1.10 -4.11
N GLY A 138 2.37 2.03 -5.07
CA GLY A 138 3.38 3.10 -5.03
C GLY A 138 4.79 2.67 -5.44
N PHE A 139 4.92 1.58 -6.18
CA PHE A 139 6.22 1.15 -6.73
C PHE A 139 6.64 2.01 -7.94
N PRO A 140 7.95 2.15 -8.20
CA PRO A 140 8.46 2.76 -9.44
C PRO A 140 7.97 2.05 -10.70
N LYS A 141 7.88 2.78 -11.82
CA LYS A 141 7.39 2.24 -13.11
C LYS A 141 8.30 1.16 -13.70
N ASP A 142 9.59 1.24 -13.40
CA ASP A 142 10.66 0.33 -13.82
C ASP A 142 10.89 -0.81 -12.82
N TYR A 143 10.03 -0.95 -11.80
CA TYR A 143 10.15 -2.03 -10.83
C TYR A 143 9.94 -3.40 -11.49
N GLN A 144 10.93 -4.28 -11.31
CA GLN A 144 10.94 -5.60 -11.93
C GLN A 144 10.04 -6.57 -11.17
N LEU A 145 9.07 -7.15 -11.88
CA LEU A 145 8.18 -8.19 -11.38
C LEU A 145 8.32 -9.46 -12.23
N PRO A 146 7.99 -10.63 -11.67
CA PRO A 146 7.94 -11.85 -12.46
C PRO A 146 7.01 -11.68 -13.67
N PRO A 147 7.35 -12.25 -14.84
CA PRO A 147 6.54 -12.09 -16.04
C PRO A 147 5.16 -12.75 -15.91
N GLN A 148 5.01 -13.74 -15.02
CA GLN A 148 3.72 -14.38 -14.75
C GLN A 148 2.82 -13.47 -13.90
N THR A 149 1.72 -13.00 -14.51
CA THR A 149 0.73 -12.12 -13.87
C THR A 149 0.28 -12.59 -12.49
N HIS A 150 -0.05 -13.88 -12.33
CA HIS A 150 -0.51 -14.41 -11.04
C HIS A 150 0.56 -14.29 -9.95
N GLN A 151 1.83 -14.57 -10.28
CA GLN A 151 2.94 -14.47 -9.35
C GLN A 151 3.24 -13.02 -8.98
N ALA A 152 3.26 -12.12 -9.97
CA ALA A 152 3.43 -10.69 -9.75
C ALA A 152 2.36 -10.11 -8.82
N ILE A 153 1.08 -10.42 -9.07
CA ILE A 153 -0.03 -9.97 -8.21
C ILE A 153 0.06 -10.58 -6.81
N HIS A 154 0.45 -11.86 -6.69
CA HIS A 154 0.67 -12.50 -5.40
C HIS A 154 1.75 -11.76 -4.58
N MET A 155 2.89 -11.45 -5.19
CA MET A 155 3.98 -10.71 -4.56
C MET A 155 3.56 -9.29 -4.15
N LEU A 156 2.92 -8.55 -5.06
CA LEU A 156 2.39 -7.21 -4.77
C LEU A 156 1.38 -7.24 -3.61
N GLY A 157 0.51 -8.26 -3.57
CA GLY A 157 -0.48 -8.44 -2.52
C GLY A 157 0.14 -8.61 -1.13
N ASN A 158 1.29 -9.28 -1.03
CA ASN A 158 2.04 -9.50 0.22
C ASN A 158 2.99 -8.36 0.57
N ALA A 159 3.36 -7.53 -0.39
CA ALA A 159 4.31 -6.45 -0.17
C ALA A 159 3.79 -5.35 0.78
N VAL A 160 4.74 -4.53 1.24
CA VAL A 160 4.50 -3.24 1.88
C VAL A 160 4.62 -2.16 0.81
N CYS A 161 3.80 -1.11 0.90
CA CYS A 161 3.88 0.01 -0.04
C CYS A 161 5.20 0.78 0.17
N PRO A 162 6.05 0.95 -0.85
CA PRO A 162 7.36 1.59 -0.69
C PRO A 162 7.32 3.00 -0.08
N PRO A 163 6.40 3.91 -0.46
CA PRO A 163 6.33 5.24 0.15
C PRO A 163 6.05 5.21 1.66
N LEU A 164 5.18 4.29 2.11
CA LEU A 164 4.90 4.11 3.54
C LEU A 164 6.11 3.54 4.27
N ALA A 165 6.76 2.51 3.71
CA ALA A 165 7.97 1.94 4.30
C ALA A 165 9.08 2.99 4.45
N ARG A 166 9.31 3.80 3.41
CA ARG A 166 10.26 4.91 3.43
C ARG A 166 9.95 5.89 4.56
N ASP A 167 8.70 6.32 4.69
CA ASP A 167 8.32 7.30 5.71
C ASP A 167 8.51 6.75 7.14
N VAL A 168 8.18 5.48 7.38
CA VAL A 168 8.43 4.81 8.67
C VAL A 168 9.92 4.72 8.97
N ILE A 169 10.73 4.32 7.98
CA ILE A 169 12.20 4.23 8.14
C ILE A 169 12.79 5.62 8.41
N ARG A 170 12.37 6.63 7.64
CA ARG A 170 12.82 8.01 7.80
C ARG A 170 12.52 8.54 9.20
N ALA A 171 11.29 8.37 9.66
CA ALA A 171 10.88 8.78 11.01
C ALA A 171 11.65 8.05 12.12
N LEU A 172 12.12 6.81 11.88
CA LEU A 172 13.00 6.09 12.79
C LEU A 172 14.42 6.67 12.79
N THR A 173 14.97 6.99 11.62
CA THR A 173 16.35 7.51 11.49
C THR A 173 16.51 8.94 11.98
N GLU A 174 15.45 9.75 11.91
CA GLU A 174 15.43 11.15 12.38
C GLU A 174 15.26 11.27 13.89
N GLN A 175 15.10 10.15 14.62
CA GLN A 175 15.03 10.18 16.08
C GLN A 175 16.36 10.67 16.67
N PRO A 176 16.36 11.68 17.56
CA PRO A 176 17.58 12.12 18.22
C PRO A 176 18.11 10.99 19.12
N TRP A 177 19.30 10.47 18.78
CA TRP A 177 19.96 9.38 19.51
C TRP A 177 20.47 9.75 20.91
N GLN A 178 20.17 10.97 21.41
CA GLN A 178 20.77 11.52 22.63
C GLN A 178 20.08 11.16 23.96
N THR A 179 18.98 10.40 23.98
CA THR A 179 18.32 10.00 25.24
C THR A 179 18.50 8.53 25.65
N TYR A 180 19.37 7.78 24.97
CA TYR A 180 19.53 6.34 25.23
C TYR A 180 20.95 6.00 25.66
N SER A 181 21.33 6.43 26.87
CA SER A 181 22.54 5.92 27.52
C SER A 181 22.42 4.40 27.63
N CYS A 182 23.33 3.70 26.95
CA CYS A 182 23.61 2.29 27.10
C CYS A 182 23.58 1.91 28.59
N LEU A 183 22.72 0.97 28.99
CA LEU A 183 22.57 0.55 30.40
C LEU A 183 23.74 -0.31 30.89
N SER A 184 24.72 -0.62 30.04
CA SER A 184 25.94 -1.33 30.44
C SER A 184 27.15 -0.41 30.33
N ARG A 185 27.79 -0.12 31.47
CA ARG A 185 29.10 0.54 31.56
C ARG A 185 30.24 -0.21 30.84
N SER A 186 29.97 -1.37 30.22
CA SER A 186 30.96 -2.18 29.50
C SER A 186 31.15 -1.79 28.02
N CYS A 187 30.34 -0.89 27.46
CA CYS A 187 30.46 -0.45 26.06
C CYS A 187 30.99 0.98 25.96
N GLN A 188 32.13 1.28 26.59
CA GLN A 188 32.90 2.51 26.34
C GLN A 188 34.07 2.29 25.37
N GLY A 189 34.16 1.11 24.74
CA GLY A 189 35.14 0.83 23.70
C GLY A 189 34.50 0.82 22.31
N VAL A 190 34.84 1.82 21.51
CA VAL A 190 34.74 1.85 20.04
C VAL A 190 33.32 1.99 19.45
N ALA A 191 32.96 3.23 19.12
CA ALA A 191 31.94 3.53 18.13
C ALA A 191 32.17 4.94 17.54
N ASP A 192 33.34 5.16 16.93
CA ASP A 192 33.50 6.26 15.98
C ASP A 192 32.79 5.87 14.68
N TRP A 193 31.59 6.42 14.48
CA TRP A 193 30.77 6.23 13.27
C TRP A 193 30.66 7.52 12.45
N SER A 194 31.70 8.36 12.48
CA SER A 194 31.81 9.55 11.63
C SER A 194 31.68 9.25 10.12
N GLY A 195 31.80 7.98 9.69
CA GLY A 195 31.63 7.53 8.30
C GLY A 195 30.19 7.38 7.78
N PHE A 196 29.15 7.38 8.62
CA PHE A 196 27.78 7.12 8.14
C PHE A 196 27.02 8.36 7.64
N HIS A 197 27.54 9.56 7.87
CA HIS A 197 26.96 10.79 7.33
C HIS A 197 27.19 10.97 5.82
N ALA A 198 28.00 10.13 5.17
CA ALA A 198 28.31 10.24 3.75
C ALA A 198 27.28 9.58 2.80
N PHE A 199 26.33 8.78 3.30
CA PHE A 199 25.44 7.98 2.42
C PHE A 199 24.01 8.53 2.26
N ALA A 200 23.73 9.71 2.82
CA ALA A 200 22.40 10.36 2.74
C ALA A 200 22.42 11.68 1.95
N ARG A 201 23.45 11.90 1.15
CA ARG A 201 23.52 12.95 0.14
C ARG A 201 24.18 12.36 -1.10
N ASP A 202 23.38 11.68 -1.90
CA ASP A 202 23.48 11.57 -3.37
C ASP A 202 22.17 10.94 -3.90
#